data_AF-A0A2H2ZPY6-F1
#
_entry.id   AF-A0A2H2ZPY6-F1
#
_cell.length_a   1.000
_cell.length_b   1.000
_cell.length_c   1.000
_cell.angle_alpha   90.00
_cell.angle_beta   90.00
_cell.angle_gamma   90.00
#
_symmetry.space_group_name_H-M   'P 1'
#
loop_
_entity.id
_entity.type
_entity.pdbx_description
1 polymer ?
#
loop_
_entity_poly.entity_id
_entity_poly.type
_entity_poly.pdbx_seq_one_letter_code
_entity_poly.pdbx_strand_id
1 'polypeptide(L)'
;MQRLAVAATKQAAQPRVVFSGIQPTGVPHLGNYVGALRQWVKLQRDEQPSTRLIYSIVDLHAITVPQPPETLRQRKREVLAALLAIGLDPERCTIFYQSSVCSSPFSP
;
A
#
# COMPACT_ATOMS: atom_id res chain seq x y z
N MET A 1 -40.65 -39.55 5.85
CA MET A 1 -39.80 -38.72 4.97
C MET A 1 -39.76 -37.30 5.52
N GLN A 2 -38.63 -36.85 6.06
CA GLN A 2 -38.37 -35.42 6.20
C GLN A 2 -36.85 -35.21 6.14
N ARG A 3 -36.37 -34.84 4.96
CA ARG A 3 -34.99 -34.41 4.75
C ARG A 3 -34.86 -33.01 5.34
N LEU A 4 -34.17 -32.89 6.48
CA LEU A 4 -33.71 -31.60 6.98
C LEU A 4 -32.71 -31.02 5.98
N ALA A 5 -33.10 -29.94 5.31
CA ALA A 5 -32.21 -29.15 4.49
C ALA A 5 -31.19 -28.47 5.40
N VAL A 6 -29.92 -28.88 5.30
CA VAL A 6 -28.81 -28.14 5.87
C VAL A 6 -28.71 -26.83 5.09
N ALA A 7 -29.09 -25.73 5.73
CA ALA A 7 -28.92 -24.39 5.16
C ALA A 7 -27.42 -24.16 4.93
N ALA A 8 -27.03 -23.99 3.67
CA ALA A 8 -25.68 -23.63 3.31
C ALA A 8 -25.36 -22.24 3.89
N THR A 9 -24.47 -22.19 4.86
CA THR A 9 -23.94 -20.95 5.40
C THR A 9 -23.24 -20.19 4.28
N LYS A 10 -23.78 -19.03 3.89
CA LYS A 10 -23.18 -18.15 2.89
C LYS A 10 -21.85 -17.64 3.47
N GLN A 11 -20.72 -18.21 3.03
CA GLN A 11 -19.40 -17.71 3.40
C GLN A 11 -19.34 -16.22 3.04
N ALA A 12 -19.12 -15.36 4.04
CA ALA A 12 -18.91 -13.94 3.81
C ALA A 12 -17.70 -13.79 2.87
N ALA A 13 -17.89 -13.09 1.75
CA ALA A 13 -16.83 -12.85 0.78
C ALA A 13 -15.68 -12.12 1.49
N GLN A 14 -14.48 -12.69 1.45
CA GLN A 14 -13.31 -12.08 2.08
C GLN A 14 -13.06 -10.69 1.47
N PRO A 15 -12.81 -9.65 2.29
CA PRO A 15 -12.57 -8.32 1.78
C PRO A 15 -11.31 -8.30 0.91
N ARG A 16 -11.43 -7.72 -0.29
CA ARG A 16 -10.34 -7.61 -1.26
C ARG A 16 -9.20 -6.78 -0.66
N VAL A 17 -7.96 -7.16 -0.95
CA VAL A 17 -6.76 -6.45 -0.51
C VAL A 17 -5.91 -6.11 -1.72
N VAL A 18 -5.52 -4.85 -1.84
CA VAL A 18 -4.55 -4.38 -2.83
C VAL A 18 -3.32 -3.92 -2.07
N PHE A 19 -2.18 -4.54 -2.39
CA PHE A 19 -0.88 -4.15 -1.87
C PHE A 19 -0.02 -3.63 -3.02
N SER A 20 0.65 -2.50 -2.81
CA SER A 20 1.51 -1.88 -3.82
C SER A 20 2.75 -1.29 -3.16
N GLY A 21 3.92 -1.53 -3.75
CA GLY A 21 5.21 -1.05 -3.26
C GLY A 21 5.81 0.00 -4.19
N ILE A 22 6.42 1.05 -3.63
CA ILE A 22 7.22 2.04 -4.36
C ILE A 22 8.61 2.20 -3.75
N GLN A 23 9.64 2.08 -4.58
CA GLN A 23 11.02 2.29 -4.13
C GLN A 23 11.31 3.80 -4.02
N PRO A 24 11.95 4.25 -2.92
CA PRO A 24 12.33 5.65 -2.78
C PRO A 24 13.55 5.97 -3.64
N THR A 25 13.35 6.20 -4.93
CA THR A 25 14.40 6.59 -5.90
C THR A 25 14.53 8.11 -6.07
N GLY A 26 13.67 8.90 -5.41
CA GLY A 26 13.58 10.36 -5.53
C GLY A 26 12.16 10.78 -5.85
N VAL A 27 11.99 12.02 -6.33
CA VAL A 27 10.69 12.53 -6.79
C VAL A 27 10.18 11.67 -7.96
N PRO A 28 8.96 11.11 -7.88
CA PRO A 28 8.39 10.33 -8.98
C PRO A 28 8.29 11.16 -10.26
N HIS A 29 8.68 10.59 -11.40
CA HIS A 29 8.57 11.23 -12.70
C HIS A 29 7.24 10.92 -13.38
N LEU A 30 6.97 11.58 -14.52
CA LEU A 30 5.71 11.44 -15.27
C LEU A 30 5.38 9.99 -15.62
N GLY A 31 6.39 9.20 -16.02
CA GLY A 31 6.22 7.75 -16.25
C GLY A 31 5.68 6.98 -15.02
N ASN A 32 6.13 7.30 -13.80
CA ASN A 32 5.56 6.69 -12.59
C ASN A 32 4.12 7.14 -12.37
N TYR A 33 3.84 8.42 -12.63
CA TYR A 33 2.50 8.97 -12.48
C TYR A 33 1.48 8.28 -13.38
N VAL A 34 1.75 8.25 -14.70
CA VAL A 34 0.85 7.64 -15.69
C VAL A 34 0.78 6.13 -15.51
N GLY A 35 1.90 5.49 -15.20
CA GLY A 35 2.00 4.03 -15.12
C GLY A 35 1.37 3.42 -13.85
N ALA A 36 1.49 4.08 -12.70
CA ALA A 36 1.07 3.50 -11.42
C ALA A 36 0.28 4.48 -10.54
N LEU A 37 0.83 5.68 -10.29
CA LEU A 37 0.30 6.53 -9.23
C LEU A 37 -1.12 7.03 -9.50
N ARG A 38 -1.43 7.39 -10.75
CA ARG A 38 -2.79 7.77 -11.16
C ARG A 38 -3.78 6.63 -10.94
N GLN A 39 -3.35 5.39 -11.18
CA GLN A 39 -4.20 4.22 -10.97
C GLN A 39 -4.45 3.97 -9.48
N TRP A 40 -3.49 4.26 -8.60
CA TRP A 40 -3.67 4.15 -7.16
C TRP A 40 -4.73 5.12 -6.64
N VAL A 41 -4.68 6.38 -7.07
CA VAL A 41 -5.72 7.37 -6.75
C VAL A 41 -7.09 6.96 -7.30
N LYS A 42 -7.12 6.33 -8.49
CA LYS A 42 -8.36 5.79 -9.05
C LYS A 42 -8.92 4.63 -8.21
N LEU A 43 -8.08 3.67 -7.80
CA LEU A 43 -8.48 2.54 -6.94
C LEU A 43 -9.08 3.03 -5.62
N GLN A 44 -8.52 4.08 -5.04
CA GLN A 44 -9.07 4.73 -3.83
C GLN A 44 -10.55 5.11 -3.98
N ARG A 45 -10.94 5.60 -5.17
CA ARG A 45 -12.28 6.11 -5.47
C ARG A 45 -13.24 5.01 -5.93
N ASP A 46 -12.76 4.10 -6.75
CA ASP A 46 -13.61 3.12 -7.46
C ASP A 46 -13.83 1.84 -6.65
N GLU A 47 -12.91 1.49 -5.75
CA GLU A 47 -13.02 0.27 -4.96
C GLU A 47 -13.99 0.43 -3.79
N GLN A 48 -14.69 -0.67 -3.45
CA GLN A 48 -15.61 -0.69 -2.32
C GLN A 48 -14.91 -0.26 -1.02
N PRO A 49 -15.62 0.41 -0.09
CA PRO A 49 -15.06 0.83 1.20
C PRO A 49 -14.45 -0.33 2.01
N SER A 50 -14.94 -1.56 1.82
CA SER A 50 -14.43 -2.79 2.42
C SER A 50 -13.07 -3.24 1.87
N THR A 51 -12.65 -2.71 0.70
CA THR A 51 -11.37 -3.06 0.07
C THR A 51 -10.23 -2.36 0.80
N ARG A 52 -9.24 -3.15 1.26
CA ARG A 52 -8.04 -2.62 1.91
C ARG A 52 -7.01 -2.22 0.87
N LEU A 53 -6.61 -0.95 0.88
CA LEU A 53 -5.58 -0.39 0.02
C LEU A 53 -4.33 -0.11 0.85
N ILE A 54 -3.22 -0.75 0.50
CA ILE A 54 -1.98 -0.73 1.27
C ILE A 54 -0.83 -0.33 0.35
N TYR A 55 -0.20 0.81 0.64
CA TYR A 55 0.92 1.37 -0.11
C TYR A 55 2.19 1.38 0.77
N SER A 56 3.20 0.65 0.34
CA SER A 56 4.46 0.51 1.07
C SER A 56 5.58 1.26 0.36
N ILE A 57 6.26 2.16 1.07
CA ILE A 57 7.53 2.75 0.61
C ILE A 57 8.63 1.76 0.96
N VAL A 58 9.12 1.03 -0.04
CA VAL A 58 10.03 -0.11 0.11
C VAL A 58 11.49 0.32 0.24
N ASP A 59 11.80 0.94 1.36
CA ASP A 59 13.12 1.51 1.66
C ASP A 59 14.19 0.48 2.02
N LEU A 60 13.82 -0.69 2.55
CA LEU A 60 14.79 -1.77 2.78
C LEU A 60 15.35 -2.33 1.46
N HIS A 61 14.51 -2.42 0.41
CA HIS A 61 14.98 -2.79 -0.93
C HIS A 61 15.97 -1.78 -1.52
N ALA A 62 15.85 -0.50 -1.14
CA ALA A 62 16.77 0.53 -1.60
C ALA A 62 18.18 0.43 -0.96
N ILE A 63 18.33 -0.22 0.21
CA ILE A 63 19.63 -0.40 0.88
C ILE A 63 20.55 -1.38 0.13
N THR A 64 19.98 -2.22 -0.73
CA THR A 64 20.75 -3.17 -1.56
C THR A 64 21.69 -2.49 -2.56
N VAL A 65 21.46 -1.20 -2.84
CA VAL A 65 22.33 -0.37 -3.69
C VAL A 65 23.05 0.67 -2.82
N PRO A 66 24.38 0.85 -2.98
CA PRO A 66 25.12 1.86 -2.23
C PRO A 66 24.54 3.27 -2.43
N GLN A 67 24.15 3.91 -1.35
CA GLN A 67 23.68 5.30 -1.35
C GLN A 67 23.92 5.96 0.01
N PRO A 68 24.16 7.28 0.06
CA PRO A 68 24.30 7.98 1.33
C PRO A 68 23.02 7.86 2.18
N PRO A 69 23.13 7.57 3.49
CA PRO A 69 21.95 7.45 4.36
C PRO A 69 21.06 8.69 4.37
N GLU A 70 21.67 9.87 4.29
CA GLU A 70 20.95 11.15 4.23
C GLU A 70 20.10 11.26 2.97
N THR A 71 20.63 10.84 1.83
CA THR A 71 19.90 10.79 0.56
C THR A 71 18.71 9.85 0.64
N LEU A 72 18.86 8.67 1.23
CA LEU A 72 17.74 7.73 1.40
C LEU A 72 16.65 8.32 2.30
N ARG A 73 17.02 8.95 3.42
CA ARG A 73 16.06 9.63 4.31
C ARG A 73 15.31 10.74 3.60
N GLN A 74 16.00 11.50 2.76
CA GLN A 74 15.39 12.55 1.96
C GLN A 74 14.40 11.98 0.95
N ARG A 75 14.82 10.98 0.16
CA ARG A 75 13.99 10.32 -0.85
C ARG A 75 12.74 9.66 -0.24
N LYS A 76 12.86 9.04 0.94
CA LYS A 76 11.70 8.49 1.67
C LYS A 76 10.63 9.56 1.90
N ARG A 77 11.03 10.74 2.38
CA ARG A 77 10.11 11.87 2.63
C ARG A 77 9.54 12.44 1.34
N GLU A 78 10.36 12.57 0.30
CA GLU A 78 9.91 13.05 -1.02
C GLU A 78 8.87 12.14 -1.64
N VAL A 79 9.07 10.82 -1.61
CA VAL A 79 8.09 9.87 -2.10
C VAL A 79 6.79 9.95 -1.30
N LEU A 80 6.86 9.97 0.04
CA LEU A 80 5.67 10.12 0.85
C LEU A 80 4.92 11.42 0.54
N ALA A 81 5.62 12.54 0.46
CA ALA A 81 5.04 13.83 0.11
C ALA A 81 4.40 13.80 -1.29
N ALA A 82 5.06 13.19 -2.26
CA ALA A 82 4.52 13.04 -3.61
C ALA A 82 3.24 12.19 -3.63
N LEU A 83 3.20 11.07 -2.88
CA LEU A 83 2.01 10.23 -2.76
C LEU A 83 0.81 10.99 -2.17
N LEU A 84 1.04 11.83 -1.16
CA LEU A 84 -0.01 12.69 -0.60
C LEU A 84 -0.42 13.78 -1.60
N ALA A 85 0.54 14.42 -2.26
CA ALA A 85 0.30 15.53 -3.18
C ALA A 85 -0.53 15.13 -4.41
N ILE A 86 -0.38 13.89 -4.91
CA ILE A 86 -1.20 13.38 -6.02
C ILE A 86 -2.65 13.03 -5.61
N GLY A 87 -2.96 13.06 -4.31
CA GLY A 87 -4.30 12.82 -3.78
C GLY A 87 -4.55 11.42 -3.20
N LEU A 88 -3.51 10.69 -2.80
CA LEU A 88 -3.73 9.56 -1.89
C LEU A 88 -4.12 10.09 -0.51
N ASP A 89 -5.20 9.52 0.02
CA ASP A 89 -5.81 9.90 1.27
C ASP A 89 -5.49 8.85 2.35
N PRO A 90 -4.74 9.22 3.41
CA PRO A 90 -4.44 8.34 4.53
C PRO A 90 -5.68 7.82 5.29
N GLU A 91 -6.85 8.47 5.14
CA GLU A 91 -8.10 7.99 5.74
C GLU A 91 -8.70 6.79 4.98
N ARG A 92 -8.37 6.65 3.68
CA ARG A 92 -8.90 5.59 2.82
C ARG A 92 -7.90 4.47 2.54
N CYS A 93 -6.61 4.74 2.70
CA CYS A 93 -5.52 3.78 2.45
C CYS A 93 -4.44 3.84 3.53
N THR A 94 -3.71 2.74 3.71
CA THR A 94 -2.57 2.68 4.62
C THR A 94 -1.29 2.98 3.84
N ILE A 95 -0.54 4.00 4.26
CA ILE A 95 0.77 4.35 3.69
C ILE A 95 1.84 4.23 4.78
N PHE A 96 2.92 3.47 4.53
CA PHE A 96 3.97 3.27 5.54
C PHE A 96 5.34 3.00 4.91
N TYR A 97 6.41 3.20 5.71
CA TYR A 97 7.77 2.80 5.33
C TYR A 97 7.98 1.33 5.66
N GLN A 98 8.53 0.54 4.75
CA GLN A 98 8.81 -0.88 5.03
C GLN A 98 9.66 -1.05 6.29
N SER A 99 10.67 -0.21 6.49
CA SER A 99 11.50 -0.22 7.70
C SER A 99 10.76 0.11 9.01
N SER A 100 9.58 0.73 8.96
CA SER A 100 8.83 1.12 10.17
C SER A 100 7.91 0.02 10.69
N VAL A 101 7.77 -1.08 9.95
CA VAL A 101 6.97 -2.24 10.37
C VAL A 101 7.92 -3.39 10.64
N CYS A 102 8.10 -3.73 11.91
CA CYS A 102 8.82 -4.93 12.29
C CYS A 102 7.94 -6.14 11.98
N SER A 103 8.46 -7.14 11.27
CA SER A 103 7.74 -8.39 10.96
C SER A 103 7.61 -9.33 12.16
N SER A 104 7.74 -8.85 13.40
CA SER A 104 7.65 -9.70 14.58
C SER A 104 6.21 -10.19 14.78
N PRO A 105 5.95 -11.51 14.82
CA PRO A 105 4.65 -12.05 15.19
C PRO A 105 4.35 -11.95 16.70
N PHE A 106 5.25 -11.36 17.49
CA PHE A 106 5.12 -11.22 18.93
C PHE A 106 5.59 -9.84 19.38
N SER A 107 4.69 -9.07 19.97
CA SER A 107 5.03 -8.00 20.91
C SER A 107 4.34 -8.38 22.24
N PRO A 108 5.06 -8.36 23.38
CA PRO A 108 4.51 -8.70 24.69
C PRO A 108 3.44 -7.70 25.17
#